data_AF-A0A660RF40-F1
#
_entry.id   AF-A0A660RF40-F1
#
_cell.length_a   1.000
_cell.length_b   1.000
_cell.length_c   1.000
_cell.angle_alpha   90.00
_cell.angle_beta   90.00
_cell.angle_gamma   90.00
#
_symmetry.space_group_name_H-M   'P 1'
#
loop_
_entity.id
_entity.type
_entity.pdbx_description
1 polymer ?
#
loop_
_entity_poly.entity_id
_entity_poly.type
_entity_poly.pdbx_seq_one_letter_code
_entity_poly.pdbx_strand_id
1 'polypeptide(L)' 'VEMIKEYVSKYALVTVVPGENEMEALALGALRILRGEEEPKEFRVGC' A
#
# COMPACT_ATOMS: atom_id res chain seq x y z
N VAL A 1 14.76 7.32 -10.92
CA VAL A 1 14.98 6.50 -9.71
C VAL A 1 16.41 6.61 -9.18
N GLU A 2 17.42 6.57 -10.05
CA GLU A 2 18.83 6.59 -9.61
C GLU A 2 19.20 7.81 -8.74
N MET A 3 18.77 9.02 -9.12
CA MET A 3 18.98 10.22 -8.27
C MET A 3 18.42 10.08 -6.85
N ILE A 4 17.28 9.39 -6.69
CA ILE A 4 16.64 9.19 -5.39
C ILE A 4 17.44 8.17 -4.60
N LYS A 5 17.82 7.05 -5.23
CA LYS A 5 18.64 5.99 -4.62
C LYS A 5 19.95 6.56 -4.08
N GLU A 6 20.69 7.31 -4.89
CA GLU A 6 21.96 7.92 -4.48
C GLU A 6 21.84 8.76 -3.20
N TYR A 7 20.72 9.48 -3.04
CA TYR A 7 20.48 10.32 -1.86
C TYR A 7 20.10 9.52 -0.60
N VAL A 8 19.34 8.43 -0.74
CA VAL A 8 18.67 7.74 0.39
C VAL A 8 19.27 6.37 0.75
N SER A 9 20.07 5.74 -0.11
CA SER A 9 20.58 4.36 0.08
C SER A 9 21.46 4.16 1.32
N LYS A 10 21.97 5.24 1.93
CA LYS A 10 22.72 5.18 3.19
C LYS A 10 21.85 4.87 4.42
N TYR A 11 20.53 5.03 4.32
CA TYR A 11 19.61 4.81 5.43
C TYR A 11 19.04 3.39 5.48
N ALA A 12 18.78 2.79 4.32
CA ALA A 12 18.23 1.43 4.20
C ALA A 12 18.32 0.90 2.75
N LEU A 13 18.00 -0.39 2.58
CA LEU A 13 17.82 -1.03 1.29
C LEU A 13 16.71 -0.32 0.49
N VAL A 14 17.00 0.00 -0.78
CA VAL A 14 16.02 0.56 -1.71
C VAL A 14 15.64 -0.51 -2.73
N THR A 15 14.37 -0.88 -2.77
CA THR A 15 13.80 -1.75 -3.80
C THR A 15 12.85 -0.96 -4.70
N VAL A 16 12.75 -1.35 -5.96
CA VAL A 16 11.83 -0.74 -6.93
C VAL A 16 10.80 -1.80 -7.28
N VAL A 17 9.56 -1.58 -6.83
CA VAL A 17 8.42 -2.43 -7.20
C VAL A 17 7.58 -1.66 -8.21
N PRO A 18 7.52 -2.10 -9.49
CA PRO A 18 6.67 -1.46 -10.48
C PRO A 18 5.20 -1.65 -10.09
N GLY A 19 4.37 -0.65 -10.36
CA GLY A 19 2.93 -0.73 -10.09
C GLY A 19 2.21 -1.49 -11.19
N GLU A 20 1.47 -2.56 -10.84
CA GLU A 20 0.52 -3.27 -11.71
C GLU A 20 -0.61 -4.00 -10.92
N ASN A 21 -0.56 -3.97 -9.58
CA ASN A 21 -1.35 -4.86 -8.72
C ASN A 21 -2.53 -4.16 -8.03
N GLU A 22 -3.05 -3.06 -8.59
CA GLU A 22 -4.09 -2.25 -7.96
C GLU A 22 -5.39 -3.04 -7.78
N MET A 23 -5.82 -3.80 -8.79
CA MET A 23 -7.05 -4.60 -8.74
C MET A 23 -6.93 -5.77 -7.76
N GLU A 24 -5.76 -6.40 -7.70
CA GLU A 24 -5.46 -7.47 -6.74
C GLU A 24 -5.44 -6.90 -5.31
N ALA A 25 -4.78 -5.76 -5.09
CA ALA A 25 -4.76 -5.09 -3.79
C ALA A 25 -6.16 -4.71 -3.31
N LEU A 26 -7.03 -4.23 -4.21
CA LEU A 26 -8.44 -3.93 -3.91
C LEU A 26 -9.21 -5.19 -3.48
N ALA A 27 -9.09 -6.27 -4.25
CA ALA A 27 -9.78 -7.53 -3.96
C ALA A 27 -9.29 -8.16 -2.64
N LEU A 28 -7.98 -8.20 -2.42
CA LEU A 28 -7.38 -8.70 -1.17
C LEU A 28 -7.77 -7.83 0.03
N GLY A 29 -7.86 -6.50 -0.15
CA GLY A 29 -8.35 -5.59 0.88
C GLY A 29 -9.77 -5.94 1.34
N ALA A 30 -10.70 -6.11 0.38
CA ALA A 30 -12.06 -6.53 0.70
C ALA A 30 -12.12 -7.93 1.33
N LEU A 31 -11.31 -8.88 0.85
CA LEU A 31 -11.28 -10.24 1.36
C LEU A 31 -10.88 -10.32 2.84
N ARG A 32 -9.93 -9.49 3.30
CA ARG A 32 -9.53 -9.43 4.72
C ARG A 32 -10.69 -9.03 5.63
N ILE A 33 -11.50 -8.05 5.21
CA ILE A 33 -12.73 -7.66 5.92
C ILE A 33 -13.72 -8.83 5.98
N LEU A 34 -13.97 -9.48 4.84
CA LEU A 34 -14.91 -10.62 4.77
C LEU A 34 -14.48 -11.82 5.62
N ARG A 35 -13.17 -11.98 5.86
CA ARG A 35 -12.61 -13.02 6.73
C ARG A 35 -12.53 -12.62 8.20
N GLY A 36 -12.83 -11.37 8.55
CA GLY A 36 -12.69 -10.85 9.90
C GLY A 36 -11.23 -10.65 10.34
N GLU A 37 -10.30 -10.54 9.39
CA GLU A 37 -8.89 -10.23 9.67
C GLU A 37 -8.68 -8.73 9.96
N GLU A 38 -9.58 -7.88 9.44
CA GLU A 38 -9.61 -6.44 9.65
C GLU A 38 -11.06 -5.95 9.83
N GLU A 39 -11.27 -4.90 10.62
CA GLU A 39 -12.57 -4.23 10.77
C GLU A 39 -12.77 -3.16 9.69
N PRO A 40 -13.98 -3.03 9.10
CA PRO A 40 -14.25 -2.00 8.10
C PRO A 40 -14.25 -0.61 8.75
N LYS A 41 -13.68 0.38 8.06
CA LYS A 41 -13.66 1.77 8.51
C LYS A 41 -14.89 2.52 8.03
N GLU A 42 -15.54 3.25 8.93
CA GLU A 42 -16.62 4.17 8.57
C GLU A 42 -16.07 5.49 8.04
N PHE A 43 -16.39 5.82 6.79
CA PHE A 43 -16.13 7.16 6.27
C PHE A 43 -17.24 8.11 6.72
N ARG A 44 -16.88 9.11 7.55
CA ARG A 44 -17.79 10.18 7.95
C ARG A 44 -17.41 11.45 7.20
N VAL A 45 -18.34 11.95 6.38
CA VAL A 45 -18.20 13.29 5.79
C VAL A 45 -18.56 14.29 6.88
N GLY A 46 -17.58 15.10 7.30
CA GLY A 46 -17.84 16.22 8.20
C GLY A 46 -18.64 17.31 7.49
N CYS A 47 -19.65 17.85 8.17
CA CYS A 47 -20.32 19.10 7.80
C CYS A 47 -19.47 20.30 8.23
#